data_AF-A0A3B9SIX1-F1
#
_entry.id   AF-A0A3B9SIX1-F1
#
_cell.length_a   1.000
_cell.length_b   1.000
_cell.length_c   1.000
_cell.angle_alpha   90.00
_cell.angle_beta   90.00
_cell.angle_gamma   90.00
#
_symmetry.space_group_name_H-M   'P 1'
#
loop_
_entity.id
_entity.type
_entity.pdbx_description
1 polymer ?
#
loop_
_entity_poly.entity_id
_entity_poly.type
_entity_poly.pdbx_seq_one_letter_code
_entity_poly.pdbx_strand_id
1 'polypeptide(L)'
;MNPLMKKIAIQFGVLNTVITVLYVLGIYIVDENLYTSRTGGILVLLATLVVFIWAVIAFKKQNGGYASFREAFSAFMLPFIVAAVLGMVFNLTFYNFVDSELAAR
;
A
#
# COMPACT_ATOMS: atom_id res chain seq x y z
N MET A 1 -17.70 11.98 4.50
CA MET A 1 -17.01 10.79 5.05
C MET A 1 -16.79 11.00 6.54
N ASN A 2 -17.03 9.99 7.37
CA ASN A 2 -16.79 10.06 8.82
C ASN A 2 -15.29 10.42 9.09
N PRO A 3 -14.97 11.33 10.03
CA PRO A 3 -13.60 11.64 10.42
C PRO A 3 -12.72 10.42 10.72
N LEU A 4 -13.28 9.39 11.38
CA LEU A 4 -12.59 8.14 11.66
C LEU A 4 -12.20 7.41 10.36
N MET A 5 -13.13 7.32 9.41
CA MET A 5 -12.87 6.67 8.12
C MET A 5 -11.78 7.42 7.34
N LYS A 6 -11.79 8.75 7.36
CA LYS A 6 -10.73 9.58 6.76
C LYS A 6 -9.37 9.27 7.37
N LYS A 7 -9.30 9.19 8.69
CA LYS A 7 -8.07 8.87 9.42
C LYS A 7 -7.54 7.49 9.05
N ILE A 8 -8.39 6.46 9.06
CA ILE A 8 -8.01 5.09 8.68
C ILE A 8 -7.51 5.04 7.23
N ALA A 9 -8.22 5.67 6.30
CA ALA A 9 -7.85 5.73 4.89
C ALA A 9 -6.44 6.29 4.69
N ILE A 10 -6.15 7.45 5.28
CA ILE A 10 -4.84 8.09 5.15
C ILE A 10 -3.76 7.27 5.86
N GLN A 11 -4.00 6.86 7.10
CA GLN A 11 -3.00 6.17 7.92
C GLN A 11 -2.54 4.85 7.28
N PHE A 12 -3.48 3.99 6.89
CA PHE A 12 -3.14 2.70 6.31
C PHE A 12 -2.73 2.80 4.84
N GLY A 13 -3.24 3.79 4.10
CA GLY A 13 -2.79 4.05 2.73
C GLY A 13 -1.33 4.49 2.69
N VAL A 14 -0.95 5.47 3.52
CA VAL A 14 0.45 5.92 3.66
C VAL A 14 1.35 4.81 4.17
N LEU A 15 0.91 4.05 5.19
CA LEU A 15 1.66 2.90 5.71
C LEU A 15 1.97 1.89 4.60
N ASN A 16 0.97 1.53 3.80
CA ASN A 16 1.16 0.60 2.69
C ASN A 16 2.12 1.16 1.65
N THR A 17 1.97 2.43 1.26
CA THR A 17 2.90 3.07 0.32
C THR A 17 4.34 3.02 0.83
N VAL A 18 4.59 3.38 2.09
CA VAL A 18 5.94 3.35 2.66
C VAL A 18 6.53 1.94 2.60
N ILE A 19 5.76 0.90 2.97
CA ILE A 19 6.20 -0.50 2.87
C ILE A 19 6.58 -0.85 1.42
N THR A 20 5.73 -0.46 0.47
CA THR A 20 5.95 -0.80 -0.95
C THR A 20 7.14 -0.03 -1.53
N VAL A 21 7.33 1.24 -1.16
CA VAL A 21 8.49 2.06 -1.56
C VAL A 21 9.78 1.48 -1.01
N LEU A 22 9.81 1.11 0.28
CA LEU A 22 10.98 0.47 0.89
C LEU A 22 11.29 -0.87 0.22
N TYR A 23 10.27 -1.62 -0.19
CA TYR A 23 10.46 -2.84 -0.96
C TYR A 23 11.12 -2.57 -2.33
N VAL A 24 10.61 -1.59 -3.09
CA VAL A 24 11.20 -1.21 -4.40
C VAL A 24 12.64 -0.75 -4.24
N LEU A 25 12.92 0.13 -3.28
CA LEU A 25 14.28 0.60 -3.00
C LEU A 25 15.20 -0.52 -2.51
N GLY A 26 14.68 -1.44 -1.70
CA GLY A 26 15.42 -2.61 -1.23
C GLY A 26 15.83 -3.53 -2.37
N ILE A 27 14.92 -3.79 -3.31
CA ILE A 27 15.23 -4.54 -4.54
C ILE A 27 16.30 -3.82 -5.35
N TYR A 28 16.12 -2.51 -5.55
CA TYR A 28 17.05 -1.70 -6.33
C TYR A 28 18.49 -1.75 -5.79
N ILE A 29 18.66 -1.77 -4.46
CA ILE A 29 19.98 -1.78 -3.82
C ILE A 29 20.58 -3.19 -3.74
N VAL A 30 19.75 -4.23 -3.58
CA VAL A 30 20.20 -5.60 -3.31
C VAL A 30 20.35 -6.43 -4.58
N ASP A 31 19.27 -6.60 -5.34
CA ASP A 31 19.23 -7.41 -6.56
C ASP A 31 17.92 -7.14 -7.32
N GLU A 32 18.05 -6.56 -8.52
CA GLU A 32 16.93 -6.23 -9.41
C GLU A 32 16.12 -7.47 -9.84
N ASN A 33 16.74 -8.67 -9.85
CA ASN A 33 16.05 -9.91 -10.18
C ASN A 33 14.91 -10.27 -9.19
N LEU A 34 14.95 -9.70 -7.98
CA LEU A 34 13.85 -9.87 -7.02
C LEU A 34 12.56 -9.21 -7.50
N TYR A 35 12.64 -8.21 -8.38
CA TYR A 35 11.47 -7.54 -8.96
C TYR A 35 10.63 -8.47 -9.83
N THR A 36 11.29 -9.36 -10.59
CA THR A 36 10.64 -10.35 -11.46
C THR A 36 10.45 -11.70 -10.77
N SER A 37 10.97 -11.86 -9.56
CA SER A 37 10.83 -13.10 -8.80
C SER A 37 9.37 -13.36 -8.40
N ARG A 38 8.89 -14.59 -8.64
CA ARG A 38 7.54 -15.00 -8.21
C ARG A 38 7.38 -14.89 -6.70
N THR A 39 8.41 -15.26 -5.95
CA THR A 39 8.41 -15.22 -4.48
C THR A 39 8.30 -13.80 -3.95
N GLY A 40 9.05 -12.84 -4.51
CA GLY A 40 8.99 -11.44 -4.12
C GLY A 40 7.59 -10.84 -4.37
N GLY A 41 7.03 -11.10 -5.55
CA GLY A 41 5.67 -10.66 -5.89
C GLY A 41 4.61 -11.19 -4.94
N ILE A 42 4.67 -12.48 -4.58
CA ILE A 42 3.76 -13.10 -3.62
C ILE A 42 3.91 -12.49 -2.22
N LEU A 43 5.15 -12.26 -1.77
CA LEU A 43 5.42 -11.67 -0.44
C LEU A 43 4.85 -10.26 -0.32
N VAL A 44 5.06 -9.40 -1.33
CA VAL A 44 4.49 -8.04 -1.33
C VAL A 44 2.97 -8.05 -1.38
N LEU A 45 2.38 -8.94 -2.17
CA LEU A 45 0.92 -9.09 -2.24
C LEU A 45 0.35 -9.46 -0.87
N LEU A 46 0.94 -10.45 -0.19
CA LEU A 46 0.51 -10.86 1.14
C LEU A 46 0.70 -9.74 2.18
N ALA A 47 1.83 -9.04 2.16
CA ALA A 47 2.08 -7.90 3.05
C ALA A 47 1.03 -6.79 2.85
N THR A 48 0.73 -6.44 1.60
CA THR A 48 -0.28 -5.44 1.25
C THR A 48 -1.68 -5.85 1.72
N LEU A 49 -2.06 -7.11 1.52
CA LEU A 49 -3.34 -7.64 1.99
C LEU A 49 -3.46 -7.58 3.52
N VAL A 50 -2.41 -7.96 4.24
CA VAL A 50 -2.39 -7.89 5.72
C VAL A 50 -2.60 -6.45 6.19
N VAL A 51 -1.97 -5.46 5.56
CA VAL A 51 -2.12 -4.05 5.91
C VAL A 51 -3.57 -3.58 5.75
N PHE A 52 -4.23 -3.92 4.65
CA PHE A 52 -5.62 -3.50 4.42
C PHE A 52 -6.62 -4.28 5.28
N ILE A 53 -6.38 -5.56 5.58
CA ILE A 53 -7.17 -6.30 6.56
C ILE A 53 -7.03 -5.65 7.95
N TRP A 54 -5.81 -5.25 8.34
CA TRP A 54 -5.60 -4.50 9.57
C TRP A 54 -6.30 -3.14 9.58
N ALA A 55 -6.41 -2.46 8.45
CA ALA A 55 -7.17 -1.21 8.35
C ALA A 55 -8.65 -1.42 8.74
N VAL A 56 -9.27 -2.51 8.27
CA VAL A 56 -10.64 -2.89 8.62
C VAL A 56 -10.76 -3.24 10.10
N ILE A 57 -9.84 -4.04 10.63
CA ILE A 57 -9.82 -4.43 12.05
C ILE A 57 -9.66 -3.19 12.94
N ALA A 58 -8.76 -2.27 12.57
CA ALA A 58 -8.50 -1.03 13.30
C ALA A 58 -9.71 -0.08 13.25
N PHE A 59 -10.39 0.00 12.11
CA PHE A 59 -11.64 0.75 12.00
C PHE A 59 -12.71 0.17 12.91
N LYS A 60 -12.97 -1.15 12.83
CA LYS A 60 -13.96 -1.84 13.67
C LYS A 60 -13.69 -1.64 15.15
N LYS A 61 -12.41 -1.73 15.59
CA LYS A 61 -12.02 -1.51 16.98
C LYS A 61 -12.28 -0.07 17.45
N GLN A 62 -12.00 0.92 16.59
CA GLN A 62 -12.22 2.34 16.91
C GLN A 62 -13.70 2.78 16.78
N ASN A 63 -14.51 2.01 16.05
CA ASN A 63 -15.93 2.27 15.82
C ASN A 63 -16.84 1.47 16.79
N GLY A 64 -16.39 1.25 18.02
CA GLY A 64 -17.19 0.56 19.05
C GLY A 64 -17.33 -0.95 18.85
N GLY A 65 -16.45 -1.58 18.07
CA GLY A 65 -16.44 -3.03 17.85
C GLY A 65 -17.36 -3.53 16.73
N TYR A 66 -18.02 -2.63 16.01
CA TYR A 66 -18.91 -2.95 14.89
C TYR A 66 -18.55 -2.16 13.64
N ALA A 67 -18.77 -2.78 12.47
CA ALA A 67 -18.70 -2.12 11.18
C ALA A 67 -19.75 -2.75 10.27
N SER A 68 -20.58 -1.93 9.66
CA SER A 68 -21.45 -2.35 8.57
C SER A 68 -20.62 -2.81 7.36
N PHE A 69 -21.22 -3.55 6.43
CA PHE A 69 -20.52 -3.97 5.20
C PHE A 69 -19.94 -2.77 4.44
N ARG A 70 -20.70 -1.68 4.30
CA ARG A 70 -20.25 -0.45 3.65
C ARG A 70 -19.03 0.14 4.33
N GLU A 71 -19.01 0.15 5.67
CA GLU A 71 -17.88 0.69 6.44
C GLU A 71 -16.65 -0.22 6.34
N ALA A 72 -16.82 -1.54 6.48
CA ALA A 72 -15.72 -2.48 6.35
C ALA A 72 -15.11 -2.44 4.94
N PHE A 73 -15.95 -2.42 3.90
CA PHE A 73 -15.51 -2.28 2.51
C PHE A 73 -14.79 -0.95 2.28
N SER A 74 -15.32 0.16 2.82
CA SER A 74 -14.68 1.48 2.71
C SER A 74 -13.35 1.53 3.46
N ALA A 75 -13.26 0.91 4.64
CA ALA A 75 -12.04 0.83 5.43
C ALA A 75 -10.95 -0.04 4.78
N PHE A 76 -11.30 -0.87 3.81
CA PHE A 76 -10.35 -1.61 2.96
C PHE A 76 -10.00 -0.83 1.68
N MET A 77 -11.02 -0.37 0.95
CA MET A 77 -10.86 0.26 -0.37
C MET A 77 -10.25 1.66 -0.32
N LEU A 78 -10.58 2.48 0.67
CA LEU A 78 -10.05 3.84 0.74
C LEU A 78 -8.54 3.89 1.01
N PRO A 79 -7.97 3.11 1.96
CA PRO A 79 -6.53 2.95 2.06
C PRO A 79 -5.88 2.46 0.76
N PHE A 80 -6.51 1.51 0.06
CA PHE A 80 -6.02 1.01 -1.23
C PHE A 80 -5.94 2.13 -2.28
N ILE A 81 -6.98 2.94 -2.42
CA ILE A 81 -6.99 4.08 -3.35
C ILE A 81 -5.91 5.10 -2.99
N VAL A 82 -5.77 5.44 -1.71
CA VAL A 82 -4.70 6.35 -1.24
C VAL A 82 -3.32 5.77 -1.57
N ALA A 83 -3.11 4.48 -1.30
CA ALA A 83 -1.85 3.81 -1.57
C ALA A 83 -1.53 3.77 -3.06
N ALA A 84 -2.53 3.54 -3.91
CA ALA A 84 -2.39 3.51 -5.36
C ALA A 84 -2.00 4.89 -5.92
N VAL A 85 -2.65 5.96 -5.45
CA VAL A 85 -2.31 7.34 -5.86
C VAL A 85 -0.90 7.71 -5.43
N LEU A 86 -0.53 7.46 -4.17
CA LEU A 86 0.82 7.77 -3.69
C LEU A 86 1.90 6.90 -4.35
N GLY A 87 1.59 5.62 -4.58
CA GLY A 87 2.47 4.69 -5.30
C GLY A 87 2.68 5.11 -6.75
N MET A 88 1.63 5.59 -7.42
CA MET A 88 1.74 6.16 -8.77
C MET A 88 2.66 7.38 -8.78
N VAL A 89 2.49 8.31 -7.83
CA VAL A 89 3.37 9.49 -7.72
C VAL A 89 4.83 9.08 -7.49
N PHE A 90 5.07 8.11 -6.61
CA PHE A 90 6.40 7.57 -6.39
C PHE A 90 6.98 6.95 -7.65
N ASN A 91 6.27 6.04 -8.32
CA ASN A 91 6.75 5.36 -9.52
C ASN A 91 7.04 6.35 -10.66
N LEU A 92 6.14 7.32 -10.88
CA LEU A 92 6.37 8.38 -11.86
C LEU A 92 7.63 9.19 -11.52
N THR A 93 7.83 9.54 -10.25
CA THR A 93 9.02 10.31 -9.85
C THR A 93 10.29 9.48 -10.02
N PHE A 94 10.27 8.23 -9.54
CA PHE A 94 11.41 7.33 -9.55
C PHE A 94 11.86 7.01 -10.98
N TYR A 95 10.93 6.60 -11.86
CA TYR A 95 11.24 6.20 -13.22
C TYR A 95 11.44 7.37 -14.20
N ASN A 96 11.12 8.62 -13.84
CA ASN A 96 11.42 9.77 -14.71
C ASN A 96 12.65 10.56 -14.26
N PHE A 97 12.96 10.60 -12.96
CA PHE A 97 14.01 11.48 -12.43
C PHE A 97 15.15 10.75 -11.73
N VAL A 98 14.96 9.51 -11.25
CA VAL A 98 15.98 8.78 -10.51
C VAL A 98 16.65 7.74 -11.40
N ASP A 99 15.88 6.80 -11.94
CA ASP A 99 16.40 5.77 -12.84
C ASP A 99 15.38 5.45 -13.93
N SER A 100 15.54 6.10 -15.07
CA SER A 100 14.66 5.93 -16.23
C SER A 100 14.92 4.68 -17.03
N GLU A 101 16.10 4.07 -16.87
CA GLU A 101 16.46 2.86 -17.60
C GLU A 101 16.07 1.59 -16.86
N LEU A 102 15.74 1.66 -15.56
CA LEU A 102 15.32 0.50 -14.78
C LEU A 102 14.12 -0.26 -15.38
N ALA A 103 13.20 0.44 -16.03
CA ALA A 103 12.05 -0.20 -16.67
C ALA A 103 12.40 -0.89 -18.00
N ALA A 104 13.57 -0.60 -18.57
CA ALA A 104 14.04 -1.07 -19.87
C ALA A 104 15.18 -2.11 -19.78
N ARG A 105 15.73 -2.34 -18.58
CA ARG A 105 16.81 -3.30 -18.30
C ARG A 105 16.28 -4.66 -17.86
#